data_AF-A0A7G8HBM5-F1
#
_entry.id   AF-A0A7G8HBM5-F1
#
_cell.length_a   1.000
_cell.length_b   1.000
_cell.length_c   1.000
_cell.angle_alpha   90.00
_cell.angle_beta   90.00
_cell.angle_gamma   90.00
#
_symmetry.space_group_name_H-M   'P 1'
#
loop_
_entity.id
_entity.type
_entity.pdbx_description
1 polymer ?
#
loop_
_entity_poly.entity_id
_entity_poly.type
_entity_poly.pdbx_seq_one_letter_code
_entity_poly.pdbx_strand_id
1 'polypeptide(L)' 'MTGTSAKAHLYDRLMEPLRGCKGLNVYRHSLMKRVMSMPDLEVRERLEHLELLHQPTQ' A
#
# COMPACT_ATOMS: atom_id res chain seq x y z
N MET A 1 -11.98 7.98 -16.63
CA MET A 1 -10.81 7.21 -16.17
C MET A 1 -10.53 7.57 -14.72
N THR A 2 -11.28 7.00 -13.78
CA THR A 2 -11.10 7.28 -12.35
C THR A 2 -11.45 6.01 -11.59
N GLY A 3 -10.47 5.13 -11.48
CA GLY A 3 -10.58 3.87 -10.78
C GLY A 3 -9.17 3.45 -10.43
N THR A 4 -8.51 4.21 -9.56
CA THR A 4 -7.26 3.76 -8.95
C THR A 4 -7.60 2.46 -8.23
N SER A 5 -7.16 1.33 -8.78
CA SER A 5 -7.41 0.00 -8.21
C SER A 5 -7.06 0.02 -6.71
N ALA A 6 -7.84 -0.66 -5.86
CA ALA A 6 -7.54 -0.78 -4.43
C ALA A 6 -6.07 -1.18 -4.17
N LYS A 7 -5.47 -1.93 -5.09
CA LYS A 7 -4.05 -2.30 -5.10
C LYS A 7 -3.12 -1.11 -5.23
N ALA A 8 -3.41 -0.18 -6.13
CA ALA A 8 -2.65 1.05 -6.29
C ALA A 8 -2.76 1.92 -5.03
N HIS A 9 -3.96 2.02 -4.44
CA HIS A 9 -4.13 2.74 -3.18
C HIS A 9 -3.32 2.12 -2.03
N LEU A 10 -3.33 0.79 -1.89
CA LEU A 10 -2.54 0.09 -0.89
C LEU A 10 -1.03 0.30 -1.11
N TYR A 11 -0.57 0.20 -2.35
CA TYR A 11 0.84 0.44 -2.68
C TYR A 11 1.27 1.86 -2.32
N ASP A 12 0.47 2.87 -2.65
CA ASP A 12 0.77 4.27 -2.33
C ASP A 12 0.88 4.51 -0.82
N ARG A 13 -0.04 3.95 -0.02
CA ARG A 13 -0.01 4.05 1.45
C ARG A 13 1.22 3.37 2.05
N LEU A 14 1.62 2.20 1.54
CA LEU A 14 2.84 1.51 1.98
C LEU A 14 4.12 2.24 1.55
N MET A 15 4.06 3.01 0.46
CA MET A 15 5.18 3.79 -0.07
C MET A 15 5.37 5.14 0.62
N GLU A 16 4.31 5.69 1.22
CA GLU A 16 4.31 6.96 1.94
C GLU A 16 5.47 7.10 2.96
N PRO A 17 5.70 6.16 3.89
CA PRO A 17 6.81 6.25 4.86
C PRO A 17 8.20 6.08 4.23
N LEU A 18 8.28 5.54 3.01
CA LEU A 18 9.54 5.29 2.29
C LEU A 18 9.88 6.41 1.30
N ARG A 19 9.06 7.47 1.28
CA ARG A 19 9.27 8.64 0.42
C ARG A 19 10.52 9.38 0.92
N GLY A 20 11.51 9.51 0.04
CA GLY A 20 12.81 10.14 0.35
C GLY A 20 13.95 9.15 0.66
N CYS A 21 13.64 7.88 0.95
CA CYS A 21 14.67 6.85 1.12
C CYS A 21 15.34 6.48 -0.22
N LYS A 22 16.67 6.61 -0.31
CA LYS A 22 17.47 6.23 -1.48
C LYS A 22 17.82 4.73 -1.41
N GLY A 23 18.08 4.12 -2.57
CA GLY A 23 18.54 2.71 -2.65
C GLY A 23 17.45 1.63 -2.51
N LEU A 24 16.18 1.99 -2.32
CA LEU A 24 15.09 1.03 -2.12
C LEU A 24 14.41 0.54 -3.43
N ASN A 25 15.02 0.74 -4.60
CA ASN A 25 14.34 0.44 -5.87
C ASN A 25 13.96 -1.05 -6.02
N VAL A 26 14.83 -1.95 -5.59
CA VAL A 26 14.55 -3.41 -5.57
C VAL A 26 13.38 -3.72 -4.64
N TYR A 27 13.33 -3.06 -3.49
CA TYR A 27 12.25 -3.20 -2.52
C TYR A 27 10.92 -2.67 -3.09
N ARG A 28 10.93 -1.48 -3.70
CA ARG A 28 9.75 -0.87 -4.34
C ARG A 28 9.16 -1.78 -5.42
N HIS A 29 10.02 -2.33 -6.27
CA HIS A 29 9.59 -3.23 -7.34
C HIS A 29 9.03 -4.56 -6.78
N SER A 30 9.67 -5.13 -5.77
CA SER A 30 9.19 -6.32 -5.08
C SER A 30 7.84 -6.09 -4.39
N LEU A 31 7.68 -4.94 -3.73
CA LEU A 31 6.46 -4.54 -3.05
C LEU A 31 5.32 -4.35 -4.04
N MET A 32 5.56 -3.63 -5.15
CA MET A 32 4.58 -3.46 -6.22
C MET A 32 4.11 -4.81 -6.76
N LYS A 33 5.05 -5.71 -7.08
CA LYS A 33 4.72 -7.06 -7.57
C LYS A 33 3.84 -7.82 -6.57
N ARG A 34 4.18 -7.77 -5.29
CA ARG A 34 3.43 -8.42 -4.22
C ARG A 34 2.00 -7.88 -4.11
N VAL A 35 1.84 -6.55 -4.10
CA VAL A 35 0.52 -5.90 -4.02
C VAL A 35 -0.33 -6.22 -5.27
N MET A 36 0.29 -6.24 -6.45
CA MET A 36 -0.44 -6.57 -7.69
C MET A 36 -0.90 -8.03 -7.74
N SER A 37 -0.12 -8.96 -7.16
CA SER A 37 -0.49 -10.38 -7.03
C SER A 37 -1.50 -10.67 -5.92
N MET A 38 -1.79 -9.71 -5.05
CA MET A 38 -2.66 -9.90 -3.90
C MET A 38 -4.14 -10.03 -4.35
N PRO A 39 -4.95 -10.91 -3.72
CA PRO A 39 -6.39 -10.93 -3.94
C PRO A 39 -7.06 -9.64 -3.48
N ASP A 40 -8.11 -9.19 -4.17
CA ASP A 40 -8.78 -7.91 -3.86
C ASP A 40 -9.35 -7.87 -2.43
N LEU A 41 -9.79 -9.03 -1.89
CA LEU A 41 -10.24 -9.14 -0.50
C LEU A 41 -9.11 -8.81 0.48
N GLU A 42 -7.93 -9.44 0.31
CA GLU A 42 -6.78 -9.19 1.17
C GLU A 42 -6.31 -7.74 1.06
N VAL A 43 -6.35 -7.14 -0.15
CA VAL A 43 -6.02 -5.72 -0.35
C VAL A 43 -6.93 -4.81 0.48
N ARG A 44 -8.24 -5.11 0.52
CA ARG A 44 -9.20 -4.35 1.32
C ARG A 44 -8.95 -4.50 2.81
N GLU A 45 -8.76 -5.72 3.31
CA GLU A 45 -8.47 -5.97 4.73
C GLU A 45 -7.20 -5.23 5.18
N ARG A 46 -6.17 -5.20 4.32
CA ARG A 46 -4.94 -4.44 4.58
C ARG A 46 -5.17 -2.94 4.63
N LEU A 47 -6.00 -2.41 3.73
CA LEU A 47 -6.37 -0.99 3.73
C LEU A 47 -7.16 -0.62 4.99
N GLU A 48 -8.16 -1.42 5.37
CA GLU A 48 -8.95 -1.23 6.59
C GLU A 48 -8.05 -1.26 7.84
N HIS A 49 -7.10 -2.21 7.91
CA HIS A 49 -6.14 -2.26 9.00
C HIS A 49 -5.21 -1.03 9.04
N LEU A 50 -4.79 -0.52 7.88
CA LEU A 50 -3.99 0.72 7.81
C LEU A 50 -4.79 1.95 8.22
N GLU A 51 -6.09 1.99 7.95
CA GLU A 51 -6.98 3.06 8.41
C GLU A 51 -7.13 3.05 9.93
N LEU A 52 -7.33 1.87 10.53
CA LEU A 52 -7.41 1.71 11.99
C LEU A 52 -6.12 2.14 12.69
N LEU A 53 -4.95 1.85 12.12
CA LEU A 53 -3.66 2.26 12.69
C LEU A 53 -3.43 3.79 12.64
N HIS A 54 -4.05 4.49 11.69
CA HIS A 54 -3.95 5.95 11.56
C HIS A 54 -4.99 6.69 12.39
N GLN A 55 -5.95 5.99 13.01
CA GLN A 55 -6.83 6.63 13.97
C GLN A 55 -6.04 6.88 15.26
N PRO A 56 -5.91 8.14 15.72
CA PRO A 56 -5.37 8.39 17.05
C PRO A 56 -6.32 7.72 18.04
N THR A 57 -5.79 6.81 18.86
CA THR A 57 -6.46 6.35 20.07
C THR A 57 -6.96 7.59 20.82
N GLN A 58 -8.28 7.79 20.83
CA GLN A 58 -8.93 8.80 21.65
C GLN A 58 -8.74 8.48 23.13
#